data_AF-A0A5J6V722-F1
#
_entry.id   AF-A0A5J6V722-F1
#
_cell.length_a   1.000
_cell.length_b   1.000
_cell.length_c   1.000
_cell.angle_alpha   90.00
_cell.angle_beta   90.00
_cell.angle_gamma   90.00
#
_symmetry.space_group_name_H-M   'P 1'
#
loop_
_entity.id
_entity.type
_entity.pdbx_description
1 polymer ?
#
loop_
_entity_poly.entity_id
_entity_poly.type
_entity_poly.pdbx_seq_one_letter_code
_entity_poly.pdbx_strand_id
1 'polypeptide(L)'
;MGYAVRVDADRVSAAATQLTALHDDLERAGGALAQALRAAAGAAGRGTLAATAEAVAGQWQGGMAEVALHGRDLARATMEAAELYRTAELLAARAFRLPVPGGAP
;
A
#
# COMPACT_ATOMS: atom_id res chain seq x y z
N MET A 1 -15.30 -28.58 -2.63
CA MET A 1 -14.10 -28.61 -3.49
C MET A 1 -13.34 -27.30 -3.26
N GLY A 2 -12.27 -27.32 -2.46
CA GLY A 2 -11.44 -26.14 -2.25
C GLY A 2 -10.36 -26.10 -3.34
N TYR A 3 -10.41 -25.09 -4.20
CA TYR A 3 -9.28 -24.81 -5.08
C TYR A 3 -8.18 -24.21 -4.21
N ALA A 4 -7.06 -24.92 -4.06
CA ALA A 4 -5.88 -24.36 -3.43
C ALA A 4 -5.29 -23.32 -4.40
N VAL A 5 -5.63 -22.04 -4.21
CA VAL A 5 -4.91 -20.96 -4.89
C VAL A 5 -3.49 -20.99 -4.36
N ARG A 6 -2.53 -21.32 -5.23
CA ARG A 6 -1.11 -21.29 -4.87
C ARG A 6 -0.69 -19.82 -4.81
N VAL A 7 -0.64 -19.26 -3.60
CA VAL A 7 -0.19 -17.89 -3.37
C VAL A 7 1.31 -17.89 -3.17
N ASP A 8 2.02 -17.25 -4.09
CA ASP A 8 3.47 -17.08 -4.05
C ASP A 8 3.79 -15.90 -3.12
N ALA A 9 4.33 -16.20 -1.94
CA ALA A 9 4.64 -15.20 -0.91
C ALA A 9 5.60 -14.11 -1.41
N ASP A 10 6.49 -14.42 -2.35
CA ASP A 10 7.44 -13.45 -2.88
C ASP A 10 6.74 -12.46 -3.83
N ARG A 11 5.75 -12.93 -4.60
CA ARG A 11 4.88 -12.04 -5.40
C ARG A 11 4.03 -11.13 -4.52
N VAL A 12 3.51 -11.63 -3.41
CA VAL A 12 2.73 -10.82 -2.45
C VAL A 12 3.61 -9.76 -1.80
N SER A 13 4.85 -10.11 -1.41
CA SER A 13 5.84 -9.16 -0.88
C SER A 13 6.22 -8.08 -1.90
N ALA A 14 6.42 -8.46 -3.17
CA ALA A 14 6.69 -7.51 -4.25
C ALA A 14 5.52 -6.53 -4.47
N ALA A 15 4.27 -7.03 -4.43
CA ALA A 15 3.09 -6.18 -4.52
C ALA A 15 2.99 -5.20 -3.34
N ALA A 16 3.30 -5.63 -2.12
CA ALA A 16 3.35 -4.74 -0.96
C ALA A 16 4.41 -3.63 -1.12
N THR A 17 5.58 -3.97 -1.64
CA THR A 17 6.63 -2.97 -1.95
C THR A 17 6.15 -1.94 -2.97
N GLN A 18 5.44 -2.39 -4.02
CA GLN A 18 4.87 -1.51 -5.03
C GLN A 18 3.79 -0.58 -4.45
N LEU A 19 2.95 -1.08 -3.55
CA LEU A 19 1.95 -0.27 -2.86
C LEU A 19 2.58 0.82 -1.98
N THR A 20 3.69 0.52 -1.31
CA THR A 20 4.48 1.52 -0.56
C THR A 20 5.08 2.58 -1.48
N ALA A 21 5.63 2.19 -2.64
CA ALA A 21 6.16 3.16 -3.60
C ALA A 21 5.06 4.08 -4.17
N LEU A 22 3.88 3.51 -4.47
CA LEU A 22 2.70 4.27 -4.91
C LEU A 22 2.21 5.26 -3.85
N HIS A 23 2.27 4.88 -2.58
CA HIS A 23 1.99 5.78 -1.46
C HIS A 23 2.91 7.01 -1.48
N ASP A 24 4.23 6.80 -1.57
CA ASP A 24 5.21 7.89 -1.59
C ASP A 24 5.06 8.79 -2.82
N ASP A 25 4.70 8.23 -3.98
CA ASP A 25 4.43 8.98 -5.20
C ASP A 25 3.17 9.85 -5.07
N LEU A 26 2.09 9.32 -4.50
CA LEU A 26 0.84 10.05 -4.27
C LEU A 26 1.01 11.21 -3.29
N GLU A 27 1.75 11.00 -2.20
CA GLU A 27 2.03 12.05 -1.23
C GLU A 27 2.84 13.19 -1.87
N ARG A 28 3.89 12.85 -2.65
CA ARG A 28 4.70 13.83 -3.39
C ARG A 28 3.87 14.60 -4.43
N ALA A 29 3.05 13.92 -5.21
CA ALA A 29 2.19 14.54 -6.21
C ALA A 29 1.14 15.47 -5.57
N GLY A 30 0.54 15.03 -4.45
CA GLY A 30 -0.38 15.82 -3.66
C GLY A 30 0.25 17.11 -3.13
N GLY A 31 1.44 17.01 -2.55
CA GLY A 31 2.21 18.16 -2.07
C GLY A 31 2.59 19.13 -3.18
N ALA A 32 3.06 18.63 -4.32
CA ALA A 32 3.45 19.45 -5.48
C ALA A 32 2.27 20.24 -6.05
N LEU A 33 1.09 19.61 -6.19
CA LEU A 33 -0.10 20.30 -6.69
C LEU A 33 -0.60 21.36 -5.70
N ALA A 34 -0.60 21.06 -4.41
CA ALA A 34 -0.97 22.04 -3.38
C ALA A 34 -0.04 23.26 -3.37
N GLN A 35 1.27 23.06 -3.56
CA GLN A 35 2.23 24.16 -3.70
C GLN A 35 1.98 24.99 -4.96
N ALA A 36 1.70 24.35 -6.10
CA ALA A 36 1.37 25.05 -7.35
C ALA A 36 0.11 25.92 -7.21
N LEU A 37 -0.92 25.40 -6.54
CA LEU A 37 -2.15 26.15 -6.26
C LEU A 37 -1.92 27.35 -5.34
N ARG A 38 -1.10 27.20 -4.29
CA ARG A 38 -0.72 28.33 -3.41
C ARG A 38 0.11 29.38 -4.16
N ALA A 39 1.02 28.95 -5.03
CA ALA A 39 1.78 29.87 -5.88
C ALA A 39 0.86 30.66 -6.82
N ALA A 40 -0.13 29.98 -7.43
CA ALA A 40 -1.14 30.62 -8.26
C ALA A 40 -2.02 31.61 -7.45
N ALA A 41 -2.39 31.24 -6.22
CA ALA A 41 -3.12 32.13 -5.31
C ALA A 41 -2.31 33.39 -4.98
N GLY A 42 -1.03 33.24 -4.64
CA GLY A 42 -0.11 34.35 -4.37
C GLY A 42 0.05 35.28 -5.58
N ALA A 43 0.13 34.72 -6.79
CA ALA A 43 0.22 35.49 -8.04
C ALA A 43 -1.09 36.23 -8.39
N ALA A 44 -2.25 35.64 -8.08
CA ALA A 44 -3.55 36.26 -8.30
C ALA A 44 -3.87 37.43 -7.36
N GLY A 45 -3.10 37.60 -6.28
CA GLY A 45 -3.29 38.67 -5.30
C GLY A 45 -4.48 38.42 -4.37
N ARG A 46 -5.31 39.44 -4.14
CA ARG A 46 -6.50 39.32 -3.26
C ARG A 46 -7.77 39.15 -4.09
N GLY A 47 -8.63 38.22 -3.66
CA GLY A 47 -9.94 38.02 -4.26
C GLY A 47 -10.40 36.57 -4.19
N THR A 48 -11.57 36.30 -4.75
CA THR A 48 -12.23 34.99 -4.71
C THR A 48 -11.38 33.89 -5.34
N LEU A 49 -10.60 34.19 -6.38
CA LEU A 49 -9.73 33.22 -7.04
C LEU A 49 -8.61 32.73 -6.11
N ALA A 50 -7.94 33.65 -5.41
CA ALA A 50 -6.88 33.30 -4.46
C ALA A 50 -7.43 32.50 -3.27
N ALA A 51 -8.59 32.90 -2.74
CA ALA A 51 -9.26 32.17 -1.67
C ALA A 51 -9.68 30.75 -2.09
N THR A 52 -10.22 30.59 -3.31
CA THR A 52 -10.57 29.28 -3.86
C THR A 52 -9.33 28.41 -4.09
N ALA A 53 -8.26 28.97 -4.64
CA ALA A 53 -7.02 28.23 -4.87
C ALA A 53 -6.37 27.74 -3.56
N GLU A 54 -6.37 28.57 -2.50
CA GLU A 54 -5.96 28.17 -1.14
C GLU A 54 -6.84 27.05 -0.57
N ALA A 55 -8.17 27.18 -0.67
CA ALA A 55 -9.10 26.18 -0.18
C ALA A 55 -8.94 24.83 -0.89
N VAL A 56 -8.82 24.86 -2.23
CA VAL A 56 -8.59 23.66 -3.04
C VAL A 56 -7.23 23.04 -2.75
N ALA A 57 -6.18 23.86 -2.53
CA ALA A 57 -4.86 23.35 -2.13
C ALA A 57 -4.92 22.58 -0.81
N GLY A 58 -5.65 23.12 0.18
CA GLY A 58 -5.87 22.45 1.47
C GLY A 58 -6.65 21.15 1.34
N GLN A 59 -7.76 21.15 0.60
CA GLN A 59 -8.56 19.95 0.35
C GLN A 59 -7.77 18.88 -0.39
N TRP A 60 -6.99 19.26 -1.40
CA TRP A 60 -6.17 18.33 -2.17
C TRP A 60 -5.07 17.69 -1.33
N GLN A 61 -4.36 18.49 -0.53
CA GLN A 61 -3.34 17.98 0.37
C GLN A 61 -3.93 17.03 1.41
N GLY A 62 -5.08 17.38 2.00
CA GLY A 62 -5.77 16.52 2.98
C GLY A 62 -6.25 15.20 2.37
N GLY A 63 -6.95 15.26 1.23
CA GLY A 63 -7.47 14.07 0.56
C GLY A 63 -6.36 13.13 0.07
N MET A 64 -5.25 13.67 -0.44
CA MET A 64 -4.10 12.85 -0.84
C MET A 64 -3.42 12.19 0.37
N ALA A 65 -3.34 12.87 1.51
CA ALA A 65 -2.82 12.27 2.74
C ALA A 65 -3.71 11.10 3.23
N GLU A 66 -5.04 11.24 3.15
CA GLU A 66 -5.98 10.15 3.50
C GLU A 66 -5.85 8.93 2.56
N VAL A 67 -5.80 9.16 1.25
CA VAL A 67 -5.59 8.08 0.27
C VAL A 67 -4.25 7.39 0.49
N ALA A 68 -3.20 8.18 0.77
CA ALA A 68 -1.89 7.68 1.09
C ALA A 68 -1.96 6.77 2.34
N LEU A 69 -2.60 7.20 3.43
CA LEU A 69 -2.76 6.37 4.64
C LEU A 69 -3.42 5.02 4.34
N HIS A 70 -4.49 4.99 3.54
CA HIS A 70 -5.12 3.74 3.13
C HIS A 70 -4.21 2.83 2.30
N GLY A 71 -3.39 3.40 1.42
CA GLY A 71 -2.38 2.66 0.66
C GLY A 71 -1.33 2.00 1.56
N ARG A 72 -0.89 2.70 2.62
CA ARG A 72 0.06 2.19 3.60
C ARG A 72 -0.54 1.04 4.43
N ASP A 73 -1.78 1.18 4.88
CA ASP A 73 -2.47 0.13 5.62
C ASP A 73 -2.65 -1.13 4.78
N LEU A 74 -3.00 -0.96 3.50
CA LEU A 74 -3.10 -2.06 2.55
C LEU A 74 -1.75 -2.74 2.30
N ALA A 75 -0.68 -1.97 2.12
CA ALA A 75 0.68 -2.50 1.97
C ALA A 75 1.09 -3.34 3.18
N ARG A 76 0.81 -2.84 4.39
CA ARG A 76 1.06 -3.55 5.64
C ARG A 76 0.28 -4.86 5.73
N ALA A 77 -1.02 -4.83 5.50
CA ALA A 77 -1.86 -6.02 5.52
C ALA A 77 -1.38 -7.07 4.49
N THR A 78 -0.89 -6.60 3.33
CA THR A 78 -0.34 -7.46 2.27
C THR A 78 0.97 -8.12 2.71
N MET A 79 1.85 -7.40 3.40
CA MET A 79 3.08 -7.99 3.98
C MET A 79 2.75 -9.02 5.06
N GLU A 80 1.84 -8.71 5.97
CA GLU A 80 1.40 -9.64 7.03
C GLU A 80 0.82 -10.93 6.40
N ALA A 81 0.02 -10.80 5.33
CA ALA A 81 -0.47 -11.95 4.58
C ALA A 81 0.66 -12.77 3.94
N ALA A 82 1.67 -12.13 3.34
CA ALA A 82 2.83 -12.82 2.76
C ALA A 82 3.60 -13.65 3.79
N GLU A 83 3.79 -13.11 5.00
CA GLU A 83 4.44 -13.83 6.10
C GLU A 83 3.63 -15.05 6.54
N LEU A 84 2.31 -14.91 6.69
CA LEU A 84 1.42 -16.02 7.02
C LEU A 84 1.47 -17.13 5.98
N TYR A 85 1.50 -16.79 4.68
CA TYR A 85 1.67 -17.77 3.61
C TYR A 85 3.00 -18.50 3.72
N ARG A 86 4.11 -17.78 3.93
CA ARG A 86 5.43 -18.39 4.09
C ARG A 86 5.49 -19.33 5.30
N THR A 87 4.88 -18.94 6.43
CA THR A 87 4.79 -19.79 7.61
C THR A 87 3.97 -21.06 7.33
N ALA A 88 2.83 -20.94 6.65
CA ALA A 88 2.02 -22.08 6.28
C ALA A 88 2.77 -23.06 5.35
N GLU A 89 3.51 -22.55 4.36
CA GLU A 89 4.35 -23.37 3.49
C GLU A 89 5.46 -24.10 4.26
N LEU A 90 6.13 -23.42 5.20
CA LEU A 90 7.16 -24.03 6.04
C LEU A 90 6.60 -25.13 6.94
N LEU A 91 5.43 -24.90 7.55
CA LEU A 91 4.75 -25.90 8.38
C LEU A 91 4.30 -27.11 7.55
N ALA A 92 3.74 -26.88 6.37
CA ALA A 92 3.36 -27.96 5.45
C ALA A 92 4.59 -28.77 5.01
N ALA A 93 5.65 -28.10 4.56
CA ALA A 93 6.89 -28.76 4.15
C ALA A 93 7.55 -29.56 5.29
N ARG A 94 7.47 -29.08 6.53
CA ARG A 94 7.94 -29.81 7.72
C ARG A 94 7.08 -31.03 8.02
N ALA A 95 5.75 -30.93 7.91
CA ALA A 95 4.83 -32.04 8.10
C ALA A 95 5.09 -33.19 7.09
N PHE A 96 5.40 -32.85 5.84
CA PHE A 96 5.75 -33.84 4.80
C PHE A 96 7.16 -34.44 4.92
N ARG A 97 8.03 -33.88 5.76
CA ARG A 97 9.39 -34.40 6.03
C ARG A 97 9.50 -35.27 7.27
N LEU A 98 8.43 -35.40 8.07
CA LEU A 98 8.41 -36.32 9.19
C LEU A 98 8.32 -37.77 8.66
N PRO A 99 9.22 -38.68 9.07
CA PRO A 99 9.07 -40.09 8.72
C PRO A 99 7.76 -40.59 9.33
N VAL A 100 6.87 -41.14 8.51
CA VAL A 100 5.67 -41.84 9.00
C VAL A 100 6.16 -43.06 9.79
N PRO A 101 5.92 -43.15 11.11
CA PRO A 101 6.27 -44.35 11.85
C PRO A 101 5.22 -45.40 11.54
N GLY A 102 5.48 -46.25 10.54
CA GLY A 102 4.55 -47.31 10.16
C GLY A 102 4.78 -47.80 8.74
N GLY A 103 5.85 -48.57 8.55
CA GLY A 103 6.16 -49.20 7.27
C GLY A 103 7.20 -50.30 7.43
N ALA A 104 6.96 -51.25 8.34
CA ALA A 104 7.63 -52.54 8.31
C ALA A 104 6.66 -53.54 7.66
N PRO A 105 7.04 -54.25 6.57
CA PRO A 105 6.57 -55.61 6.38
C PRO A 105 7.21 -56.56 7.41
#